data_AF-A0A8D2DMS9-F1
#
_entry.id   AF-A0A8D2DMS9-F1
#
_cell.length_a   1.000
_cell.length_b   1.000
_cell.length_c   1.000
_cell.angle_alpha   90.00
_cell.angle_beta   90.00
_cell.angle_gamma   90.00
#
_symmetry.space_group_name_H-M   'P 1'
#
loop_
_entity.id
_entity.type
_entity.pdbx_description
1 polymer ?
#
loop_
_entity_poly.entity_id
_entity_poly.type
_entity_poly.pdbx_seq_one_letter_code
_entity_poly.pdbx_strand_id
1 'polypeptide(L)' 'MEGPGLEEDALLQKLRNSRRRFQRRMQQLIEKYNHPFEDDPLVDLATLTYQTPQAAPGTGDTH' A
#
# COMPACT_ATOMS: atom_id res chain seq x y z
N MET A 1 19.41 -5.41 38.90
CA MET A 1 18.74 -6.65 38.48
C MET A 1 17.62 -6.24 37.55
N GLU A 2 17.78 -6.41 36.24
CA GLU A 2 16.69 -6.25 35.29
C GLU A 2 15.83 -7.52 35.36
N GLY A 3 14.63 -7.38 35.92
CA GLY A 3 13.71 -8.49 36.10
C GLY A 3 12.95 -8.78 34.80
N PRO A 4 12.67 -10.05 34.48
CA PRO A 4 11.99 -10.47 33.23
C PRO A 4 10.66 -9.74 32.96
N GLY A 5 9.98 -9.21 33.99
CA GLY A 5 8.77 -8.41 33.82
C GLY A 5 8.98 -7.05 33.13
N LEU A 6 10.15 -6.43 33.25
CA LEU A 6 10.45 -5.16 32.57
C LEU A 6 10.64 -5.34 31.06
N GLU A 7 11.21 -6.48 30.64
CA GLU A 7 11.37 -6.83 29.23
C GLU A 7 10.04 -7.18 28.58
N GLU A 8 9.18 -7.89 29.30
CA GLU A 8 7.82 -8.22 28.84
C GLU A 8 6.97 -6.96 28.67
N ASP A 9 7.02 -6.02 29.63
CA ASP A 9 6.34 -4.73 29.53
C ASP A 9 6.85 -3.89 28.35
N ALA A 10 8.16 -3.89 28.10
CA ALA A 10 8.77 -3.22 26.95
C ALA A 10 8.33 -3.86 25.61
N LEU A 11 8.23 -5.18 25.55
CA LEU A 11 7.73 -5.91 24.38
C LEU A 11 6.26 -5.58 24.12
N LEU A 12 5.41 -5.60 25.15
CA LEU A 12 4.00 -5.24 25.06
C LEU A 12 3.83 -3.79 24.59
N GLN A 13 4.68 -2.87 25.06
CA GLN A 13 4.67 -1.49 24.59
C GLN A 13 5.03 -1.38 23.10
N LYS A 14 6.06 -2.10 22.63
CA LYS A 14 6.43 -2.16 21.22
C LYS A 14 5.31 -2.73 20.35
N LEU A 15 4.65 -3.80 20.78
CA LEU A 15 3.52 -4.41 20.06
C LEU A 15 2.33 -3.45 19.97
N ARG A 16 1.97 -2.77 21.06
CA ARG A 16 0.92 -1.74 21.07
C ARG A 16 1.24 -0.60 20.09
N ASN A 17 2.50 -0.14 20.08
CA ASN A 17 2.94 0.90 19.15
C ASN A 17 2.91 0.42 17.70
N SER A 18 3.35 -0.82 17.44
CA SER A 18 3.27 -1.43 16.10
C SER A 18 1.83 -1.51 15.61
N ARG A 19 0.92 -2.02 16.43
CA ARG A 19 -0.51 -2.10 16.12
C ARG A 19 -1.10 -0.74 15.78
N ARG A 20 -0.82 0.29 16.60
CA ARG A 20 -1.31 1.66 16.36
C ARG A 20 -0.81 2.23 15.03
N ARG A 21 0.47 2.02 14.69
CA ARG A 21 1.03 2.47 13.40
C ARG A 21 0.36 1.76 12.23
N PHE A 22 0.19 0.44 12.33
CA PHE A 22 -0.47 -0.34 11.30
C PHE A 22 -1.92 0.10 11.08
N GLN A 23 -2.69 0.26 12.15
CA GLN A 23 -4.09 0.72 12.09
C GLN A 23 -4.20 2.09 11.42
N ARG A 24 -3.37 3.06 11.83
CA ARG A 24 -3.35 4.38 11.20
C ARG A 24 -3.00 4.31 9.72
N ARG A 25 -2.01 3.49 9.35
CA ARG A 25 -1.59 3.36 7.95
C ARG A 25 -2.68 2.72 7.09
N MET A 26 -3.35 1.69 7.61
CA MET A 26 -4.46 1.04 6.92
C MET A 26 -5.64 1.98 6.74
N GLN A 27 -5.98 2.76 7.77
CA GLN A 27 -7.05 3.76 7.68
C GLN A 27 -6.76 4.78 6.57
N GLN A 28 -5.54 5.32 6.52
CA GLN A 28 -5.11 6.23 5.45
C GLN A 28 -5.14 5.58 4.07
N LEU A 29 -4.80 4.29 3.97
CA LEU A 29 -4.83 3.56 2.70
C LEU A 29 -6.27 3.42 2.20
N ILE A 30 -7.18 3.02 3.09
CA ILE A 30 -8.61 2.92 2.76
C ILE A 30 -9.12 4.28 2.32
N GLU A 31 -8.90 5.33 3.10
CA GLU A 31 -9.33 6.69 2.74
C GLU A 31 -8.75 7.16 1.41
N LYS A 32 -7.47 6.86 1.15
CA LYS A 32 -6.82 7.20 -0.12
C LYS A 32 -7.50 6.52 -1.31
N TYR A 33 -7.93 5.27 -1.18
CA TYR A 33 -8.48 4.49 -2.28
C TYR A 33 -10.02 4.37 -2.26
N ASN A 34 -10.71 5.00 -1.31
CA ASN A 34 -12.17 4.96 -1.18
C ASN A 34 -12.84 6.09 -1.96
N HIS A 35 -12.54 6.15 -3.26
CA HIS A 35 -13.18 7.07 -4.21
C HIS A 35 -13.33 6.35 -5.56
N PRO A 36 -14.24 6.79 -6.44
CA PRO A 36 -14.35 6.23 -7.77
C PRO A 36 -13.11 6.56 -8.62
N PHE A 37 -12.70 5.60 -9.45
CA PHE A 37 -11.55 5.70 -10.36
C PHE A 37 -12.02 5.73 -11.83
N GLU A 38 -13.08 6.48 -12.13
CA GLU A 38 -13.79 6.42 -13.44
C GLU A 38 -12.89 6.78 -14.63
N ASP A 39 -11.92 7.67 -14.43
CA ASP A 39 -11.00 8.15 -15.47
C ASP A 39 -9.60 7.51 -15.39
N ASP A 40 -9.38 6.54 -14.49
CA ASP A 40 -8.08 5.90 -14.31
C ASP A 40 -7.84 4.80 -15.36
N PRO A 41 -6.57 4.59 -15.76
CA PRO A 41 -6.23 3.55 -16.73
C PRO A 41 -6.53 2.15 -16.17
N LEU A 42 -7.26 1.35 -16.94
CA LEU A 42 -7.51 -0.05 -16.63
C LEU A 42 -6.32 -0.91 -17.06
N VAL A 43 -5.96 -1.86 -16.18
CA VAL A 43 -4.95 -2.89 -16.47
C VAL A 43 -5.66 -4.11 -17.03
N ASP A 44 -5.25 -4.57 -18.22
CA ASP A 44 -5.59 -5.90 -18.71
C ASP A 44 -4.79 -6.93 -17.93
N LEU A 45 -5.47 -7.75 -17.13
CA LEU A 45 -4.83 -8.77 -16.30
C LEU A 45 -4.30 -9.96 -17.09
N ALA A 46 -4.78 -10.20 -18.31
CA ALA A 46 -4.30 -11.30 -19.16
C ALA A 46 -2.89 -11.02 -19.72
N THR A 47 -2.60 -9.74 -19.99
CA THR A 47 -1.35 -9.27 -20.59
C THR A 47 -0.49 -8.45 -19.64
N LEU A 48 -1.04 -8.04 -18.48
CA LEU A 48 -0.44 -7.09 -17.54
C LEU A 48 -0.05 -5.75 -18.20
N THR A 49 -0.85 -5.31 -19.16
CA THR A 49 -0.65 -4.04 -19.88
C THR A 49 -1.77 -3.04 -19.56
N TYR A 50 -1.48 -1.75 -19.71
CA TYR A 50 -2.47 -0.68 -19.54
C TYR A 50 -2.19 0.44 -20.54
N GLN A 51 -3.22 1.23 -20.84
CA GLN A 51 -3.09 2.38 -21.73
C GLN A 51 -2.56 3.59 -20.94
N THR A 52 -1.37 4.06 -21.29
CA THR A 52 -0.85 5.33 -20.78
C THR A 52 -1.30 6.48 -21.67
N PRO A 53 -1.72 7.63 -21.12
CA PRO A 53 -2.02 8.84 -21.89
C PRO A 53 -0.83 9.35 -22.73
N GLN A 54 0.37 8.84 -22.46
CA GLN A 54 1.61 9.13 -23.17
C GLN A 54 1.86 8.17 -24.35
N ALA A 55 0.82 7.53 -24.90
CA ALA A 55 0.90 6.93 -26.23
C ALA A 55 0.68 8.03 -27.28
N ALA A 56 1.73 8.82 -27.55
CA ALA A 56 1.81 9.56 -28.80
C ALA A 56 1.76 8.54 -29.97
N PRO A 57 1.03 8.82 -31.06
CA PRO A 57 0.93 7.90 -32.18
C PRO A 57 2.31 7.76 -32.86
N GLY A 58 2.98 6.65 -32.58
CA GLY A 58 4.19 6.19 -33.27
C GLY A 58 5.45 6.21 -32.42
N THR A 59 5.67 5.14 -31.65
CA THR A 59 6.97 4.49 -31.30
C THR A 59 6.59 3.34 -30.34
N GLY A 60 6.49 2.08 -30.79
CA GLY A 60 7.60 1.12 -30.91
C GLY A 60 7.61 0.23 -29.65
N ASP A 61 7.53 -1.10 -29.65
CA ASP A 61 7.63 -2.12 -30.67
C ASP A 61 6.84 -3.34 -30.18
N THR A 62 6.24 -4.07 -31.13
CA THR A 62 5.78 -5.45 -30.92
C THR A 62 7.00 -6.35 -30.93
N HIS A 63 7.29 -7.06 -29.83
CA HIS A 63 7.83 -8.42 -29.80
C HIS A 63 7.86 -8.99 -28.37
#